data_AF-A0A846PGI3-F1
#
_entry.id   AF-A0A846PGI3-F1
#
_cell.length_a   1.000
_cell.length_b   1.000
_cell.length_c   1.000
_cell.angle_alpha   90.00
_cell.angle_beta   90.00
_cell.angle_gamma   90.00
#
_symmetry.space_group_name_H-M   'P 1'
#
loop_
_entity.id
_entity.type
_entity.pdbx_description
1 polymer ?
#
loop_
_entity_poly.entity_id
_entity_poly.type
_entity_poly.pdbx_seq_one_letter_code
_entity_poly.pdbx_strand_id
1 'polypeptide(L)'
;LEGGIFGKKEEIYDAAFSHIPIWRVSATREAKKLLFFKKKESDTYYMSAQTGAIISLEKKEIVFHKMMTKGVEKLKDLDDDEDIAFIPKLPGEVESFPRVGRGIDKIYRTLQLTLGVKPVSAEMILLPVWTLNVRHKKTLTKRTITMDAATGRILSGHFRTR
;
A
#
# COMPACT_ATOMS: atom_id res chain seq x y z
N LEU A 1 -24.60 -1.23 -6.05
CA LEU A 1 -23.79 0.01 -6.07
C LEU A 1 -22.94 -0.05 -7.33
N GLU A 2 -22.90 1.02 -8.13
CA GLU A 2 -22.08 1.05 -9.35
C GLU A 2 -20.59 1.03 -8.93
N GLY A 3 -19.79 0.15 -9.54
CA GLY A 3 -18.40 -0.12 -9.15
C GLY A 3 -17.40 0.95 -9.57
N GLY A 4 -17.62 2.20 -9.15
CA GLY A 4 -16.75 3.35 -9.42
C GLY A 4 -16.50 4.23 -8.18
N ILE A 5 -15.71 5.29 -8.35
CA ILE A 5 -15.31 6.19 -7.24
C ILE A 5 -16.53 6.91 -6.66
N PHE A 6 -17.43 7.45 -7.49
CA PHE A 6 -18.70 8.03 -7.07
C PHE A 6 -19.76 7.87 -8.16
N GLY A 7 -20.87 7.20 -7.86
CA GLY A 7 -22.05 7.26 -8.71
C GLY A 7 -22.78 8.58 -8.51
N LYS A 8 -23.41 9.16 -9.55
CA LYS A 8 -24.24 10.38 -9.43
C LYS A 8 -25.34 10.27 -8.35
N LYS A 9 -25.74 9.02 -8.06
CA LYS A 9 -26.76 8.65 -7.08
C LYS A 9 -26.23 8.50 -5.66
N GLU A 10 -24.93 8.68 -5.42
CA GLU A 10 -24.30 8.58 -4.11
C GLU A 10 -24.00 9.97 -3.53
N GLU A 11 -23.99 10.06 -2.20
CA GLU A 11 -23.53 11.22 -1.44
C GLU A 11 -22.57 10.76 -0.34
N ILE A 12 -21.57 11.59 -0.05
CA ILE A 12 -20.70 11.42 1.12
C ILE A 12 -21.49 11.93 2.32
N TYR A 13 -21.66 11.09 3.35
CA TYR A 13 -22.32 11.50 4.59
C TYR A 13 -21.36 11.60 5.76
N ASP A 14 -20.15 11.05 5.63
CA ASP A 14 -19.09 11.12 6.63
C ASP A 14 -17.72 10.88 5.97
N ALA A 15 -16.68 11.48 6.52
CA ALA A 15 -15.31 11.40 6.03
C ALA A 15 -14.32 11.47 7.19
N ALA A 16 -13.28 10.63 7.14
CA ALA A 16 -12.22 10.62 8.13
C ALA A 16 -10.85 10.59 7.45
N PHE A 17 -9.94 11.43 7.94
CA PHE A 17 -8.53 11.39 7.57
C PHE A 17 -7.77 10.46 8.51
N SER A 18 -6.86 9.66 7.97
CA SER A 18 -5.94 8.85 8.78
C SER A 18 -4.65 8.56 8.02
N HIS A 19 -3.77 7.76 8.66
CA HIS A 19 -2.50 7.35 8.10
C HIS A 19 -2.38 5.84 8.15
N ILE A 20 -2.00 5.22 7.02
CA ILE A 20 -1.68 3.79 6.97
C ILE A 20 -0.16 3.64 7.12
N PRO A 21 0.32 2.90 8.13
CA PRO A 21 1.75 2.65 8.28
C PRO A 21 2.22 1.62 7.26
N ILE A 22 3.28 1.96 6.54
CA ILE A 22 3.87 1.16 5.47
C ILE A 22 5.37 0.98 5.78
N TRP A 23 5.85 -0.24 5.55
CA TRP A 23 7.26 -0.53 5.44
C TRP A 23 7.71 -0.29 4.00
N ARG A 24 8.59 0.68 3.80
CA ARG A 24 9.37 0.84 2.57
C ARG A 24 10.66 0.06 2.75
N VAL A 25 10.84 -0.98 1.96
CA VAL A 25 11.93 -1.96 2.11
C VAL A 25 12.81 -1.93 0.88
N SER A 26 14.10 -1.63 1.05
CA SER A 26 15.08 -1.87 0.01
C SER A 26 15.51 -3.33 0.05
N ALA A 27 15.48 -4.02 -1.09
CA ALA A 27 15.91 -5.40 -1.20
C ALA A 27 16.72 -5.64 -2.48
N THR A 28 17.55 -6.68 -2.45
CA THR A 28 18.34 -7.11 -3.60
C THR A 28 17.80 -8.40 -4.19
N ARG A 29 17.85 -8.51 -5.52
CA ARG A 29 17.54 -9.75 -6.24
C ARG A 29 18.67 -10.13 -7.20
N GLU A 30 18.86 -11.43 -7.40
CA GLU A 30 19.76 -11.91 -8.46
C GLU A 30 19.01 -11.93 -9.80
N ALA A 31 19.29 -10.97 -10.67
CA ALA A 31 18.80 -10.99 -12.04
C ALA A 31 19.71 -11.89 -12.90
N LYS A 32 19.15 -12.92 -13.53
CA LYS A 32 19.88 -13.74 -14.51
C LYS A 32 20.00 -12.97 -15.81
N LYS A 33 21.23 -12.65 -16.22
CA LYS A 33 21.53 -12.23 -17.59
C LYS A 33 22.21 -13.38 -18.35
N LEU A 34 22.08 -13.36 -19.67
CA LEU A 34 22.66 -14.34 -20.59
C LEU A 34 24.17 -14.56 -20.32
N LEU A 35 24.62 -15.82 -20.32
CA LEU A 35 25.99 -16.28 -20.06
C LEU A 35 26.64 -15.78 -18.76
N PHE A 36 26.46 -16.55 -17.68
CA PHE A 36 27.27 -16.61 -16.44
C PHE A 36 27.39 -15.37 -15.54
N PHE A 37 27.00 -14.17 -15.97
CA PHE A 37 27.06 -12.97 -15.12
C PHE A 37 25.77 -12.78 -14.32
N LYS A 38 25.84 -13.05 -13.01
CA LYS A 38 24.79 -12.70 -12.04
C LYS A 38 24.90 -11.21 -11.72
N LYS A 39 23.87 -10.42 -12.04
CA LYS A 39 23.79 -9.02 -11.60
C LYS A 39 22.88 -8.96 -10.37
N LYS A 40 23.33 -8.27 -9.33
CA LYS A 40 22.45 -7.89 -8.22
C LYS A 40 21.74 -6.60 -8.60
N GLU A 41 20.42 -6.65 -8.63
CA GLU A 41 19.57 -5.47 -8.77
C GLU A 41 19.01 -5.11 -7.41
N SER A 42 18.85 -3.81 -7.16
CA SER A 42 18.26 -3.29 -5.93
C SER A 42 16.90 -2.70 -6.29
N ASP A 43 15.87 -3.16 -5.61
CA ASP A 43 14.48 -2.76 -5.82
C ASP A 43 13.86 -2.32 -4.49
N THR A 44 12.84 -1.48 -4.57
CA THR A 44 12.07 -1.01 -3.41
C THR A 44 10.73 -1.75 -3.36
N TYR A 45 10.36 -2.24 -2.18
CA TYR A 45 9.09 -2.93 -1.94
C TYR A 45 8.32 -2.23 -0.84
N TYR A 46 7.01 -2.13 -1.04
CA TYR A 46 6.09 -1.52 -0.09
C TYR A 46 5.22 -2.58 0.56
N MET A 47 5.09 -2.53 1.88
CA MET A 47 4.29 -3.50 2.63
C MET A 47 3.48 -2.85 3.74
N SER A 48 2.23 -3.26 3.93
CA SER A 48 1.43 -2.80 5.06
C SER A 48 2.08 -3.23 6.38
N ALA A 49 2.39 -2.28 7.25
CA ALA A 49 2.89 -2.57 8.58
C ALA A 49 1.81 -3.17 9.50
N GLN A 50 0.53 -3.07 9.13
CA GLN A 50 -0.59 -3.64 9.86
C GLN A 50 -0.86 -5.09 9.45
N THR A 51 -0.95 -5.37 8.15
CA THR A 51 -1.39 -6.69 7.66
C THR A 51 -0.22 -7.56 7.15
N GLY A 52 0.86 -6.93 6.69
CA GLY A 52 1.93 -7.59 5.95
C GLY A 52 1.60 -7.82 4.47
N ALA A 53 0.53 -7.22 3.96
CA ALA A 53 0.22 -7.25 2.53
C ALA A 53 1.30 -6.50 1.73
N ILE A 54 1.71 -7.06 0.59
CA ILE A 54 2.57 -6.37 -0.38
C ILE A 54 1.72 -5.33 -1.11
N ILE A 55 2.28 -4.15 -1.37
CA ILE A 55 1.58 -3.04 -1.99
C ILE A 55 2.17 -2.80 -3.37
N SER A 56 1.30 -2.61 -4.36
CA SER A 56 1.71 -2.23 -5.72
C SER A 56 0.71 -1.25 -6.33
N LEU A 57 1.14 -0.56 -7.38
CA LEU A 57 0.25 0.23 -8.23
C LEU A 57 -0.40 -0.63 -9.31
N GLU A 58 -1.72 -0.54 -9.42
CA GLU A 58 -2.48 -1.14 -10.52
C GLU A 58 -3.41 -0.12 -11.16
N LYS A 59 -3.12 0.31 -12.39
CA LYS A 59 -3.89 1.31 -13.14
C LYS A 59 -4.18 2.58 -12.33
N LYS A 60 -5.30 2.62 -11.59
CA LYS A 60 -5.79 3.75 -10.78
C LYS A 60 -5.96 3.41 -9.30
N GLU A 61 -5.39 2.30 -8.85
CA GLU A 61 -5.53 1.79 -7.50
C GLU A 61 -4.17 1.51 -6.85
N ILE A 62 -4.14 1.67 -5.53
CA ILE A 62 -3.09 1.15 -4.65
C ILE A 62 -3.61 -0.17 -4.09
N VAL A 63 -3.02 -1.28 -4.54
CA VAL A 63 -3.53 -2.63 -4.24
C VAL A 63 -2.71 -3.27 -3.13
N PHE A 64 -3.38 -3.71 -2.07
CA PHE A 64 -2.79 -4.46 -0.96
C PHE A 64 -3.00 -5.96 -1.16
N HIS A 65 -1.97 -6.65 -1.62
CA HIS A 65 -1.99 -8.06 -1.95
C HIS A 65 -1.91 -8.94 -0.70
N LYS A 66 -2.97 -9.70 -0.43
CA LYS A 66 -2.94 -10.77 0.59
C LYS A 66 -2.04 -11.93 0.16
N MET A 67 -2.06 -12.25 -1.13
CA MET A 67 -1.27 -13.30 -1.76
C MET A 67 -0.84 -12.79 -3.13
N MET A 68 0.41 -13.06 -3.50
CA MET A 68 0.95 -12.62 -4.78
C MET A 68 0.51 -13.56 -5.89
N THR A 69 -0.14 -13.00 -6.90
CA THR A 69 -0.55 -13.72 -8.12
C THR A 69 0.29 -13.31 -9.33
N LYS A 70 1.00 -12.18 -9.25
CA LYS A 70 1.89 -11.66 -10.29
C LYS A 70 3.34 -11.92 -9.91
N GLY A 71 4.16 -12.22 -10.92
CA GLY A 71 5.61 -12.28 -10.77
C GLY A 71 6.19 -10.92 -10.34
N VAL A 72 7.28 -10.96 -9.58
CA VAL A 72 7.93 -9.79 -8.97
C VAL A 72 8.23 -8.69 -10.00
N GLU A 73 8.67 -9.09 -11.20
CA GLU A 73 9.04 -8.20 -12.31
C GLU A 73 7.87 -7.43 -12.94
N LYS A 74 6.62 -7.76 -12.58
CA LYS A 74 5.41 -7.08 -13.08
C LYS A 74 4.80 -6.14 -12.05
N LEU A 75 5.39 -6.03 -10.86
CA LEU A 75 4.93 -5.14 -9.82
C LEU A 75 5.43 -3.74 -10.13
N LYS A 76 4.49 -2.80 -10.21
CA LYS A 76 4.79 -1.38 -10.14
C LYS A 76 4.83 -0.98 -8.69
N ASP A 77 5.94 -0.41 -8.26
CA ASP A 77 6.06 0.09 -6.91
C ASP A 77 5.34 1.45 -6.77
N LEU A 78 5.37 2.04 -5.58
CA LEU A 78 4.69 3.32 -5.36
C LEU A 78 5.52 4.53 -5.81
N ASP A 79 6.83 4.34 -6.08
CA ASP A 79 7.72 5.41 -6.58
C ASP A 79 7.53 5.63 -8.09
N ASP A 80 6.90 4.68 -8.79
CA ASP A 80 6.46 4.82 -10.19
C ASP A 80 5.39 5.92 -10.42
N ASP A 81 4.85 6.52 -9.35
CA ASP A 81 3.92 7.65 -9.40
C ASP A 81 4.42 8.79 -8.50
N GLU A 82 4.96 9.84 -9.11
CA GLU A 82 5.55 10.99 -8.44
C GLU A 82 4.54 11.81 -7.62
N ASP A 83 3.24 11.66 -7.87
CA ASP A 83 2.19 12.38 -7.16
C ASP A 83 1.85 11.71 -5.81
N ILE A 84 2.30 10.47 -5.57
CA ILE A 84 2.09 9.78 -4.29
C ILE A 84 3.04 10.36 -3.24
N ALA A 85 2.45 10.97 -2.20
CA ALA A 85 3.20 11.58 -1.12
C ALA A 85 3.18 10.71 0.15
N PHE A 86 4.36 10.49 0.72
CA PHE A 86 4.52 9.83 2.02
C PHE A 86 4.96 10.82 3.09
N ILE A 87 4.46 10.63 4.30
CA ILE A 87 4.94 11.35 5.47
C ILE A 87 5.98 10.45 6.16
N PRO A 88 7.22 10.93 6.37
CA PRO A 88 8.18 10.18 7.18
C PRO A 88 7.59 9.99 8.58
N LYS A 89 7.96 8.89 9.27
CA LYS A 89 7.48 8.60 10.63
C LYS A 89 7.40 9.88 11.46
N LEU A 90 6.18 10.21 11.91
CA LEU A 90 5.92 11.44 12.67
C LEU A 90 6.89 11.53 13.86
N PRO A 91 7.42 12.72 14.19
CA PRO A 91 8.18 12.93 15.42
C PRO A 91 7.38 12.38 16.61
N GLY A 92 8.07 12.00 17.69
CA GLY A 92 7.45 11.41 18.89
C GLY A 92 6.39 12.26 19.60
N GLU A 93 6.07 13.43 19.06
CA GLU A 93 5.10 14.42 19.53
C GLU A 93 3.68 14.20 19.01
N VAL A 94 3.44 13.25 18.10
CA VAL A 94 2.08 12.91 17.65
C VAL A 94 1.46 11.83 18.54
N GLU A 95 0.41 12.20 19.27
CA GLU A 95 -0.22 11.45 20.37
C GLU A 95 -0.65 10.00 20.06
N SER A 96 -0.80 9.60 18.79
CA SER A 96 -1.07 8.20 18.46
C SER A 96 -0.45 7.77 17.12
N PHE A 97 0.71 7.10 17.20
CA PHE A 97 1.26 6.40 16.05
C PHE A 97 0.32 5.24 15.65
N PRO A 98 -0.02 5.06 14.35
CA PRO A 98 -0.89 3.96 13.93
C PRO A 98 -0.36 2.61 14.40
N ARG A 99 -1.25 1.71 14.83
CA ARG A 99 -0.85 0.42 15.37
C ARG A 99 -0.06 -0.38 14.34
N VAL A 100 1.18 -0.73 14.67
CA VAL A 100 2.01 -1.64 13.88
C VAL A 100 1.62 -3.08 14.22
N GLY A 101 1.15 -3.83 13.22
CA GLY A 101 0.71 -5.23 13.39
C GLY A 101 1.81 -6.24 13.10
N ARG A 102 2.79 -5.89 12.27
CA ARG A 102 3.94 -6.73 11.91
C ARG A 102 5.26 -5.98 12.09
N GLY A 103 6.11 -6.55 12.94
CA GLY A 103 7.51 -6.14 13.07
C GLY A 103 8.32 -6.47 11.80
N ILE A 104 9.44 -5.76 11.66
CA ILE A 104 10.32 -5.79 10.50
C ILE A 104 10.82 -7.20 10.13
N ASP A 105 11.13 -8.06 11.12
CA ASP A 105 11.62 -9.42 10.85
C ASP A 105 10.59 -10.27 10.09
N LYS A 106 9.30 -10.10 10.41
CA LYS A 106 8.22 -10.80 9.72
C LYS A 106 8.06 -10.28 8.30
N ILE A 107 8.26 -8.99 8.08
CA ILE A 107 8.22 -8.34 6.76
C ILE A 107 9.35 -8.88 5.89
N TYR A 108 10.58 -8.92 6.41
CA TYR A 108 11.74 -9.47 5.71
C TYR A 108 11.52 -10.93 5.31
N ARG A 109 11.05 -11.75 6.25
CA ARG A 109 10.73 -13.15 5.97
C ARG A 109 9.65 -13.30 4.89
N THR A 110 8.61 -12.47 4.92
CA THR A 110 7.57 -12.50 3.88
C THR A 110 8.14 -12.15 2.51
N LEU A 111 8.98 -11.13 2.38
CA LEU A 111 9.60 -10.77 1.09
C LEU A 111 10.51 -11.88 0.56
N GLN A 112 11.34 -12.47 1.42
CA GLN A 112 12.19 -13.60 1.07
C GLN A 112 11.37 -14.80 0.57
N LEU A 113 10.32 -15.18 1.29
CA LEU A 113 9.49 -16.34 0.93
C LEU A 113 8.62 -16.09 -0.30
N THR A 114 8.09 -14.88 -0.46
CA THR A 114 7.08 -14.59 -1.48
C THR A 114 7.69 -14.14 -2.80
N LEU A 115 8.76 -13.35 -2.73
CA LEU A 115 9.38 -12.72 -3.89
C LEU A 115 10.81 -13.22 -4.15
N GLY A 116 11.39 -14.03 -3.25
CA GLY A 116 12.76 -14.53 -3.41
C GLY A 116 13.84 -13.45 -3.32
N VAL A 117 13.50 -12.27 -2.75
CA VAL A 117 14.42 -11.13 -2.62
C VAL A 117 15.12 -11.13 -1.27
N LYS A 118 16.29 -10.52 -1.18
CA LYS A 118 17.05 -10.36 0.07
C LYS A 118 16.92 -8.91 0.58
N PRO A 119 16.13 -8.65 1.63
CA PRO A 119 16.02 -7.33 2.24
C PRO A 119 17.36 -6.81 2.73
N VAL A 120 17.57 -5.49 2.60
CA VAL A 120 18.79 -4.77 3.00
C VAL A 120 18.48 -3.80 4.13
N SER A 121 17.47 -2.95 3.93
CA SER A 121 17.02 -1.96 4.91
C SER A 121 15.51 -1.77 4.80
N ALA A 122 14.89 -1.27 5.87
CA ALA A 122 13.54 -0.78 5.79
C ALA A 122 13.34 0.43 6.68
N GLU A 123 12.41 1.26 6.26
CA GLU A 123 11.94 2.40 7.02
C GLU A 123 10.41 2.38 7.07
N MET A 124 9.90 3.00 8.13
CA MET A 124 8.47 3.15 8.32
C MET A 124 8.04 4.52 7.81
N ILE A 125 7.10 4.51 6.89
CA ILE A 125 6.49 5.69 6.29
C ILE A 125 4.98 5.62 6.48
N LEU A 126 4.32 6.76 6.37
CA LEU A 126 2.88 6.89 6.51
C LEU A 126 2.28 7.30 5.17
N LEU A 127 1.32 6.52 4.69
CA LEU A 127 0.47 6.90 3.56
C LEU A 127 -0.76 7.65 4.10
N PRO A 128 -0.91 8.95 3.79
CA PRO A 128 -2.10 9.70 4.17
C PRO A 128 -3.31 9.22 3.37
N VAL A 129 -4.44 8.98 4.04
CA VAL A 129 -5.64 8.42 3.39
C VAL A 129 -6.92 9.10 3.85
N TRP A 130 -7.87 9.21 2.93
CA TRP A 130 -9.26 9.53 3.21
C TRP A 130 -10.10 8.26 3.24
N THR A 131 -10.85 8.07 4.33
CA THR A 131 -11.93 7.08 4.42
C THR A 131 -13.27 7.82 4.27
N LEU A 132 -13.93 7.61 3.15
CA LEU A 132 -15.20 8.25 2.80
C LEU A 132 -16.34 7.24 2.98
N ASN A 133 -17.30 7.59 3.82
CA ASN A 133 -18.51 6.82 4.01
C ASN A 133 -19.60 7.41 3.11
N VAL A 134 -20.04 6.60 2.14
CA VAL A 134 -20.97 7.03 1.10
C VAL A 134 -22.26 6.24 1.17
N ARG A 135 -23.36 6.88 0.79
CA ARG A 135 -24.66 6.22 0.69
C ARG A 135 -25.39 6.59 -0.58
N HIS A 136 -26.21 5.68 -1.07
CA HIS A 136 -27.13 5.97 -2.17
C HIS A 136 -28.23 6.94 -1.68
N LYS A 137 -28.45 8.05 -2.40
CA LYS A 137 -29.38 9.13 -2.01
C LYS A 137 -30.82 8.68 -1.77
N LYS A 138 -31.31 7.71 -2.57
CA LYS A 138 -32.67 7.15 -2.45
C LYS A 138 -32.76 5.92 -1.54
N THR A 139 -32.03 4.85 -1.86
CA THR A 139 -32.10 3.58 -1.12
C THR A 139 -31.34 3.59 0.21
N LEU A 140 -30.55 4.63 0.49
CA LEU A 140 -29.71 4.78 1.68
C LEU A 140 -28.68 3.66 1.89
N THR A 141 -28.46 2.80 0.89
CA THR A 141 -27.46 1.73 0.92
C THR A 141 -26.07 2.32 1.08
N LYS A 142 -25.28 1.80 2.03
CA LYS A 142 -23.98 2.36 2.44
C LYS A 142 -22.82 1.54 1.89
N ARG A 143 -21.69 2.20 1.67
CA ARG A 143 -20.36 1.58 1.50
C ARG A 143 -19.27 2.55 1.97
N THR A 144 -18.06 2.03 2.12
CA THR A 144 -16.87 2.81 2.47
C THR A 144 -15.88 2.78 1.32
N ILE A 145 -15.26 3.91 1.03
CA ILE A 145 -14.20 4.07 0.03
C ILE A 145 -12.99 4.58 0.77
N THR A 146 -11.84 3.92 0.59
CA THR A 146 -10.57 4.45 1.07
C THR A 146 -9.75 4.88 -0.12
N MET A 147 -9.15 6.06 -0.07
CA MET A 147 -8.31 6.60 -1.13
C MET A 147 -7.09 7.29 -0.58
N ASP A 148 -6.02 7.27 -1.37
CA ASP A 148 -4.84 8.06 -1.12
C ASP A 148 -5.21 9.55 -1.12
N ALA A 149 -4.72 10.28 -0.13
CA ALA A 149 -5.11 11.66 0.08
C ALA A 149 -4.48 12.63 -0.92
N ALA A 150 -3.33 12.28 -1.51
CA ALA A 150 -2.63 13.11 -2.49
C ALA A 150 -3.22 12.95 -3.89
N THR A 151 -3.37 11.71 -4.36
CA THR A 151 -3.73 11.38 -5.74
C THR A 151 -5.20 11.04 -5.94
N GLY A 152 -5.93 10.71 -4.86
CA GLY A 152 -7.30 10.20 -4.95
C GLY A 152 -7.41 8.76 -5.48
N ARG A 153 -6.29 8.05 -5.66
CA ARG A 153 -6.30 6.62 -6.04
C ARG A 153 -7.01 5.79 -4.99
N ILE A 154 -7.90 4.90 -5.41
CA ILE A 154 -8.59 4.01 -4.46
C ILE A 154 -7.60 3.00 -3.89
N LEU A 155 -7.70 2.75 -2.59
CA LEU A 155 -7.05 1.62 -1.94
C LEU A 155 -7.97 0.40 -2.03
N SER A 156 -7.41 -0.73 -2.47
CA SER A 156 -8.14 -2.00 -2.58
C SER A 156 -7.34 -3.16 -1.98
N GLY A 157 -8.01 -4.27 -1.70
CA GLY A 157 -7.37 -5.47 -1.14
C GLY A 157 -7.25 -5.47 0.39
N HIS A 158 -6.14 -5.97 0.90
CA HIS A 158 -5.94 -6.37 2.30
C HIS A 158 -5.21 -5.33 3.16
N PHE A 159 -5.89 -4.23 3.47
CA PHE A 159 -5.43 -3.19 4.39
C PHE A 159 -6.38 -3.00 5.58
N ARG A 160 -5.95 -2.20 6.56
CA ARG A 160 -6.78 -1.72 7.66
C ARG A 160 -6.71 -0.20 7.69
N THR A 161 -7.84 0.45 7.91
CA THR A 161 -7.91 1.92 8.02
C THR A 161 -7.82 2.40 9.47
N ARG A 162 -8.02 1.51 10.45
CA ARG A 162 -7.95 1.70 11.90
C ARG A 162 -7.47 0.42 12.60
#